data_AF-A0A846A9G5-F1
#
_entry.id   AF-A0A846A9G5-F1
#
_cell.length_a   1.000
_cell.length_b   1.000
_cell.length_c   1.000
_cell.angle_alpha   90.00
_cell.angle_beta   90.00
_cell.angle_gamma   90.00
#
_symmetry.space_group_name_H-M   'P 1'
#
loop_
_entity.id
_entity.type
_entity.pdbx_description
1 polymer ?
#
loop_
_entity_poly.entity_id
_entity_poly.type
_entity_poly.pdbx_seq_one_letter_code
_entity_poly.pdbx_strand_id
1 'polypeptide(L)'
;KDWKILELFEREAKVIANLHHPQIPKYLNYFYIDTEQDRCFYLIRELVRGNSLANGVKKGWHPTEIQVKNIAIQILNILSYLHQLNPPIIHRDIKPENIILQPDCQVFLVDFGAVKDIYRQTMSLSGTFVGTIGYMPPEQLRGQAYYASDLYSLGATLLYLLTHRSPDELPQKRMKIDFRSCVKISPEFMNWLDVILEPIWEDRFQSATAALNVLSNNSEIIYSASSSVKYSHQKPEGSKVTLKKTSTSLIIDIPSPLGEKPEIALFIFMPFLLFFSYLYWYASVSYLLINPIIMWLFTSLIVTPFICYTFFYFYHITHVKIHQNQFFIN
;
A
#
# COMPACT_ATOMS: atom_id res chain seq x y z
N LYS A 1 -30.60 -15.58 2.77
CA LYS A 1 -30.12 -14.24 2.34
C LYS A 1 -28.82 -14.40 1.51
N ASP A 2 -28.61 -15.57 0.87
CA ASP A 2 -27.28 -16.13 0.60
C ASP A 2 -26.92 -16.29 -0.89
N TRP A 3 -27.77 -15.83 -1.81
CA TRP A 3 -27.53 -16.00 -3.24
C TRP A 3 -26.28 -15.22 -3.70
N LYS A 4 -26.02 -14.05 -3.11
CA LYS A 4 -24.84 -13.23 -3.42
C LYS A 4 -23.53 -13.87 -2.93
N ILE A 5 -23.60 -14.63 -1.82
CA ILE A 5 -22.46 -15.36 -1.27
C ILE A 5 -22.15 -16.58 -2.15
N LEU A 6 -23.20 -17.29 -2.58
CA LEU A 6 -23.08 -18.38 -3.54
C LEU A 6 -22.44 -17.88 -4.85
N GLU A 7 -22.94 -16.78 -5.40
CA GLU A 7 -22.40 -16.22 -6.65
C GLU A 7 -20.91 -15.85 -6.53
N LEU A 8 -20.52 -15.23 -5.40
CA LEU A 8 -19.12 -14.91 -5.12
C LEU A 8 -18.26 -16.16 -4.95
N PHE A 9 -18.72 -17.15 -4.18
CA PHE A 9 -18.03 -18.43 -4.00
C PHE A 9 -17.83 -19.15 -5.35
N GLU A 10 -18.89 -19.28 -6.14
CA GLU A 10 -18.83 -19.94 -7.45
C GLU A 10 -17.89 -19.20 -8.41
N ARG A 11 -17.91 -17.87 -8.38
CA ARG A 11 -17.01 -17.05 -9.19
C ARG A 11 -15.56 -17.30 -8.81
N GLU A 12 -15.22 -17.24 -7.52
CA GLU A 12 -13.85 -17.48 -7.04
C GLU A 12 -13.43 -18.94 -7.32
N ALA A 13 -14.30 -19.92 -7.07
CA ALA A 13 -14.02 -21.33 -7.35
C ALA A 13 -13.77 -21.57 -8.83
N LYS A 14 -14.52 -20.93 -9.74
CA LYS A 14 -14.29 -20.99 -11.20
C LYS A 14 -12.96 -20.35 -11.59
N VAL A 15 -12.57 -19.23 -10.99
CA VAL A 15 -11.27 -18.60 -11.25
C VAL A 15 -10.14 -19.53 -10.82
N ILE A 16 -10.25 -20.08 -9.61
CA ILE A 16 -9.27 -21.00 -9.04
C ILE A 16 -9.18 -22.33 -9.82
N ALA A 17 -10.32 -22.82 -10.35
CA ALA A 17 -10.38 -24.01 -11.22
C ALA A 17 -9.61 -23.86 -12.54
N ASN A 18 -9.42 -22.63 -13.02
CA ASN A 18 -8.71 -22.35 -14.26
C ASN A 18 -7.21 -22.07 -14.06
N LEU A 19 -6.69 -22.26 -12.85
CA LEU A 19 -5.26 -22.10 -12.58
C LEU A 19 -4.45 -23.27 -13.14
N HIS A 20 -3.37 -22.93 -13.83
CA HIS A 20 -2.45 -23.87 -14.46
C HIS A 20 -1.02 -23.53 -14.04
N HIS A 21 -0.58 -24.13 -12.94
CA HIS A 21 0.79 -24.00 -12.45
C HIS A 21 1.25 -25.33 -11.82
N PRO A 22 2.48 -25.80 -12.10
CA PRO A 22 2.96 -27.11 -11.60
C PRO A 22 2.99 -27.22 -10.07
N GLN A 23 3.08 -26.08 -9.37
CA GLN A 23 3.17 -25.99 -7.91
C GLN A 23 1.87 -25.49 -7.24
N ILE A 24 0.77 -25.47 -7.99
CA ILE A 24 -0.57 -25.23 -7.46
C ILE A 24 -1.39 -26.49 -7.75
N PRO A 25 -1.96 -27.17 -6.74
CA PRO A 25 -2.78 -28.35 -7.00
C PRO A 25 -3.99 -28.00 -7.87
N LYS A 26 -4.35 -28.93 -8.76
CA LYS A 26 -5.53 -28.75 -9.61
C LYS A 26 -6.78 -28.76 -8.77
N TYR A 27 -7.66 -27.81 -9.04
CA TYR A 27 -9.00 -27.79 -8.47
C TYR A 27 -9.91 -28.59 -9.39
N LEU A 28 -10.53 -29.62 -8.83
CA LEU A 28 -11.24 -30.64 -9.60
C LEU A 28 -12.73 -30.33 -9.67
N ASN A 29 -13.32 -29.86 -8.58
CA ASN A 29 -14.75 -29.58 -8.52
C ASN A 29 -15.10 -28.70 -7.31
N TYR A 30 -16.30 -28.13 -7.31
CA TYR A 30 -16.91 -27.50 -6.13
C TYR A 30 -18.39 -27.86 -6.07
N PHE A 31 -18.95 -27.92 -4.86
CA PHE A 31 -20.38 -28.14 -4.66
C PHE A 31 -20.82 -27.54 -3.32
N TYR A 32 -22.12 -27.47 -3.08
CA TYR A 32 -22.68 -27.09 -1.79
C TYR A 32 -23.67 -28.16 -1.31
N ILE A 33 -23.79 -28.30 0.00
CA ILE A 33 -24.80 -29.13 0.64
C ILE A 33 -25.62 -28.21 1.55
N ASP A 34 -26.93 -28.22 1.36
CA ASP A 34 -27.88 -27.58 2.27
C ASP A 34 -28.15 -28.52 3.46
N THR A 35 -27.95 -28.01 4.66
CA THR A 35 -28.38 -28.65 5.92
C THR A 35 -29.60 -27.89 6.47
N GLU A 36 -30.30 -28.47 7.45
CA GLU A 36 -31.50 -27.85 8.04
C GLU A 36 -31.23 -26.44 8.63
N GLN A 37 -29.98 -26.12 8.95
CA GLN A 37 -29.57 -24.89 9.65
C GLN A 37 -28.60 -24.02 8.84
N ASP A 38 -27.85 -24.59 7.90
CA ASP A 38 -26.78 -23.88 7.18
C ASP A 38 -26.46 -24.49 5.80
N ARG A 39 -25.79 -23.73 4.93
CA ARG A 39 -25.25 -24.20 3.65
C ARG A 39 -23.74 -24.38 3.75
N CYS A 40 -23.28 -25.61 3.55
CA CYS A 40 -21.85 -25.92 3.55
C CYS A 40 -21.30 -25.91 2.12
N PHE A 41 -20.19 -25.20 1.91
CA PHE A 41 -19.49 -25.15 0.62
C PHE A 41 -18.28 -26.09 0.63
N TYR A 42 -18.10 -26.83 -0.45
CA TYR A 42 -17.02 -27.80 -0.62
C TYR A 42 -16.22 -27.50 -1.87
N LEU A 43 -14.90 -27.59 -1.74
CA LEU A 43 -13.95 -27.44 -2.83
C LEU A 43 -13.07 -28.69 -2.89
N ILE A 44 -13.15 -29.42 -4.01
CA ILE A 44 -12.38 -30.63 -4.27
C ILE A 44 -11.13 -30.24 -5.06
N ARG A 45 -9.97 -30.72 -4.62
CA ARG A 45 -8.68 -30.49 -5.24
C ARG A 45 -7.82 -31.75 -5.25
N GLU A 46 -6.77 -31.71 -6.04
CA GLU A 46 -5.71 -32.70 -6.04
C GLU A 46 -5.04 -32.78 -4.66
N LEU A 47 -4.81 -34.01 -4.20
CA LEU A 47 -4.08 -34.27 -2.97
C LEU A 47 -2.57 -34.16 -3.24
N VAL A 48 -1.96 -33.10 -2.70
CA VAL A 48 -0.50 -32.95 -2.71
C VAL A 48 0.09 -33.80 -1.58
N ARG A 49 0.95 -34.76 -1.94
CA ARG A 49 1.73 -35.53 -0.97
C ARG A 49 2.80 -34.64 -0.33
N GLY A 50 3.10 -34.85 0.95
CA GLY A 50 4.11 -34.07 1.68
C GLY A 50 3.64 -33.66 3.07
N ASN A 51 4.40 -32.79 3.74
CA ASN A 51 3.97 -32.16 4.98
C ASN A 51 3.80 -30.66 4.75
N SER A 52 2.80 -30.04 5.40
CA SER A 52 2.81 -28.59 5.49
C SER A 52 4.06 -28.12 6.24
N LEU A 53 4.53 -26.91 5.93
CA LEU A 53 5.68 -26.33 6.63
C LEU A 53 5.46 -26.27 8.14
N ALA A 54 4.23 -25.93 8.57
CA ALA A 54 3.83 -25.98 9.98
C ALA A 54 4.03 -27.37 10.60
N ASN A 55 3.57 -28.42 9.91
CA ASN A 55 3.69 -29.79 10.40
C ASN A 55 5.15 -30.27 10.38
N GLY A 56 5.94 -29.86 9.39
CA GLY A 56 7.37 -30.11 9.34
C GLY A 56 8.08 -29.55 10.58
N VAL A 57 7.91 -28.26 10.85
CA VAL A 57 8.51 -27.59 12.02
C VAL A 57 8.04 -28.23 13.32
N LYS A 58 6.73 -28.51 13.46
CA LYS A 58 6.18 -29.21 14.64
C LYS A 58 6.80 -30.60 14.87
N LYS A 59 7.19 -31.29 13.80
CA LYS A 59 7.88 -32.60 13.86
C LYS A 59 9.40 -32.48 14.08
N GLY A 60 9.93 -31.27 14.28
CA GLY A 60 11.34 -31.01 14.55
C GLY A 60 12.19 -30.73 13.30
N TRP A 61 11.57 -30.46 12.15
CA TRP A 61 12.32 -29.99 10.98
C TRP A 61 12.67 -28.52 11.11
N HIS A 62 13.96 -28.22 11.17
CA HIS A 62 14.50 -26.86 11.23
C HIS A 62 15.28 -26.58 9.94
N PRO A 63 14.71 -25.83 8.98
CA PRO A 63 15.37 -25.59 7.71
C PRO A 63 16.59 -24.69 7.87
N THR A 64 17.61 -24.94 7.04
CA THR A 64 18.74 -24.02 6.89
C THR A 64 18.32 -22.76 6.13
N GLU A 65 19.12 -21.70 6.22
CA GLU A 65 18.89 -20.47 5.45
C GLU A 65 18.75 -20.74 3.95
N ILE A 66 19.57 -21.64 3.39
CA ILE A 66 19.52 -22.03 1.98
C ILE A 66 18.17 -22.66 1.64
N GLN A 67 17.66 -23.54 2.51
CA GLN A 67 16.34 -24.15 2.33
C GLN A 67 15.22 -23.11 2.41
N VAL A 68 15.29 -22.18 3.36
CA VAL A 68 14.32 -21.08 3.50
C VAL A 68 14.33 -20.17 2.26
N LYS A 69 15.51 -19.81 1.75
CA LYS A 69 15.66 -19.04 0.50
C LYS A 69 15.08 -19.79 -0.70
N ASN A 70 15.32 -21.09 -0.82
CA ASN A 70 14.76 -21.91 -1.89
C ASN A 70 13.23 -21.98 -1.83
N ILE A 71 12.65 -22.08 -0.63
CA ILE A 71 11.19 -22.00 -0.43
C ILE A 71 10.67 -20.64 -0.87
N ALA A 72 11.33 -19.55 -0.44
CA ALA A 72 10.96 -18.20 -0.83
C ALA A 72 10.96 -18.01 -2.36
N ILE A 73 12.00 -18.48 -3.05
CA ILE A 73 12.10 -18.44 -4.52
C ILE A 73 10.92 -19.18 -5.18
N GLN A 74 10.62 -20.40 -4.74
CA GLN A 74 9.52 -21.18 -5.31
C GLN A 74 8.17 -20.49 -5.10
N ILE A 75 7.90 -19.96 -3.89
CA ILE A 75 6.66 -19.22 -3.63
C ILE A 75 6.60 -17.93 -4.45
N LEU A 76 7.70 -17.18 -4.57
CA LEU A 76 7.73 -15.96 -5.38
C LEU A 76 7.44 -16.22 -6.86
N ASN A 77 7.88 -17.36 -7.40
CA ASN A 77 7.52 -17.77 -8.77
C ASN A 77 6.01 -18.04 -8.89
N ILE A 78 5.41 -18.75 -7.93
CA ILE A 78 3.97 -18.98 -7.87
C ILE A 78 3.20 -17.65 -7.79
N LEU A 79 3.64 -16.72 -6.93
CA LEU A 79 3.00 -15.41 -6.78
C LEU A 79 3.16 -14.56 -8.04
N SER A 80 4.31 -14.61 -8.71
CA SER A 80 4.52 -13.92 -9.98
C SER A 80 3.54 -14.41 -11.04
N TYR A 81 3.31 -15.73 -11.13
CA TYR A 81 2.27 -16.31 -12.00
C TYR A 81 0.89 -15.76 -11.65
N LEU A 82 0.47 -15.84 -10.38
CA LEU A 82 -0.87 -15.41 -9.94
C LEU A 82 -1.12 -13.91 -10.18
N HIS A 83 -0.13 -13.06 -9.89
CA HIS A 83 -0.22 -11.60 -10.02
C HIS A 83 -0.21 -11.14 -11.48
N GLN A 84 0.20 -11.98 -12.43
CA GLN A 84 0.21 -11.70 -13.87
C GLN A 84 -1.04 -12.18 -14.62
N LEU A 85 -1.94 -12.90 -13.96
CA LEU A 85 -3.21 -13.32 -14.56
C LEU A 85 -4.11 -12.12 -14.90
N ASN A 86 -5.11 -12.35 -15.75
CA ASN A 86 -6.10 -11.34 -16.10
C ASN A 86 -7.52 -11.86 -15.86
N PRO A 87 -8.21 -11.42 -14.79
CA PRO A 87 -7.73 -10.49 -13.76
C PRO A 87 -6.65 -11.12 -12.85
N PRO A 88 -5.81 -10.29 -12.22
CA PRO A 88 -4.77 -10.76 -11.30
C PRO A 88 -5.37 -11.35 -10.03
N ILE A 89 -4.71 -12.35 -9.47
CA ILE A 89 -5.18 -13.07 -8.28
C ILE A 89 -4.22 -12.85 -7.12
N ILE A 90 -4.77 -12.44 -5.97
CA ILE A 90 -4.03 -12.30 -4.71
C ILE A 90 -4.40 -13.49 -3.82
N HIS A 91 -3.40 -14.18 -3.25
CA HIS A 91 -3.63 -15.41 -2.50
C HIS A 91 -4.32 -15.17 -1.14
N ARG A 92 -3.91 -14.12 -0.41
CA ARG A 92 -4.50 -13.63 0.87
C ARG A 92 -4.42 -14.55 2.10
N ASP A 93 -3.96 -15.79 1.97
CA ASP A 93 -3.79 -16.70 3.12
C ASP A 93 -2.46 -17.45 3.02
N ILE A 94 -1.35 -16.75 2.74
CA ILE A 94 -0.02 -17.38 2.72
C ILE A 94 0.46 -17.56 4.16
N LYS A 95 0.69 -18.81 4.56
CA LYS A 95 1.14 -19.19 5.88
C LYS A 95 1.70 -20.61 5.89
N PRO A 96 2.42 -21.04 6.93
CA PRO A 96 3.07 -22.35 6.97
C PRO A 96 2.13 -23.55 6.79
N GLU A 97 0.85 -23.43 7.16
CA GLU A 97 -0.16 -24.48 6.96
C GLU A 97 -0.53 -24.68 5.48
N ASN A 98 -0.49 -23.60 4.71
CA ASN A 98 -0.94 -23.55 3.32
C ASN A 98 0.20 -23.76 2.32
N ILE A 99 1.37 -24.17 2.81
CA ILE A 99 2.53 -24.46 1.98
C ILE A 99 2.98 -25.89 2.29
N ILE A 100 2.94 -26.76 1.27
CA ILE A 100 3.30 -28.17 1.39
C ILE A 100 4.70 -28.37 0.82
N LEU A 101 5.58 -28.98 1.60
CA LEU A 101 6.91 -29.40 1.18
C LEU A 101 6.91 -30.90 0.86
N GLN A 102 7.32 -31.22 -0.37
CA GLN A 102 7.51 -32.58 -0.85
C GLN A 102 8.92 -33.11 -0.53
N PRO A 103 9.12 -34.44 -0.51
CA PRO A 103 10.43 -35.04 -0.26
C PRO A 103 11.53 -34.64 -1.25
N ASP A 104 11.17 -34.23 -2.46
CA ASP A 104 12.08 -33.75 -3.51
C ASP A 104 12.37 -32.24 -3.40
N CYS A 105 12.03 -31.62 -2.26
CA CYS A 105 12.16 -30.19 -1.98
C CYS A 105 11.28 -29.27 -2.84
N GLN A 106 10.30 -29.81 -3.57
CA GLN A 106 9.30 -28.99 -4.23
C GLN A 106 8.26 -28.47 -3.24
N VAL A 107 7.90 -27.22 -3.43
CA VAL A 107 6.90 -26.52 -2.65
C VAL A 107 5.61 -26.42 -3.45
N PHE A 108 4.48 -26.67 -2.79
CA PHE A 108 3.14 -26.43 -3.33
C PHE A 108 2.41 -25.40 -2.49
N LEU A 109 1.81 -24.40 -3.14
CA LEU A 109 0.93 -23.43 -2.49
C LEU A 109 -0.52 -23.92 -2.59
N VAL A 110 -1.18 -24.07 -1.45
CA VAL A 110 -2.55 -24.58 -1.33
C VAL A 110 -3.45 -23.58 -0.62
N ASP A 111 -4.76 -23.80 -0.64
CA ASP A 111 -5.75 -23.05 0.16
C ASP A 111 -5.79 -21.53 -0.07
N PHE A 112 -6.41 -21.11 -1.17
CA PHE A 112 -6.58 -19.68 -1.50
C PHE A 112 -7.56 -19.00 -0.53
N GLY A 113 -7.11 -17.90 0.05
CA GLY A 113 -7.83 -17.13 1.07
C GLY A 113 -9.05 -16.37 0.55
N ALA A 114 -9.10 -16.03 -0.74
CA ALA A 114 -10.21 -15.28 -1.34
C ALA A 114 -11.59 -15.93 -1.10
N VAL A 115 -11.64 -17.26 -1.17
CA VAL A 115 -12.84 -18.06 -0.88
C VAL A 115 -13.25 -17.94 0.60
N LYS A 116 -12.26 -17.87 1.50
CA LYS A 116 -12.47 -17.74 2.95
C LYS A 116 -12.87 -16.32 3.34
N ASP A 117 -12.38 -15.30 2.65
CA ASP A 117 -12.69 -13.90 2.95
C ASP A 117 -14.15 -13.55 2.65
N ILE A 118 -14.75 -14.13 1.60
CA ILE A 118 -16.20 -14.01 1.34
C ILE A 118 -17.00 -14.52 2.53
N TYR A 119 -16.59 -15.65 3.12
CA TYR A 119 -17.21 -16.22 4.31
C TYR A 119 -16.90 -15.41 5.58
N ARG A 120 -15.70 -14.85 5.71
CA ARG A 120 -15.35 -14.00 6.85
C ARG A 120 -16.13 -12.69 6.85
N GLN A 121 -16.30 -12.04 5.70
CA GLN A 121 -17.07 -10.79 5.61
C GLN A 121 -18.53 -10.97 6.06
N THR A 122 -19.09 -12.17 5.93
CA THR A 122 -20.45 -12.48 6.37
C THR A 122 -20.51 -12.81 7.86
N MET A 123 -19.50 -13.52 8.41
CA MET A 123 -19.40 -13.82 9.85
C MET A 123 -18.90 -12.64 10.70
N SER A 124 -18.17 -11.68 10.11
CA SER A 124 -17.61 -10.50 10.80
C SER A 124 -18.68 -9.60 11.43
N LEU A 125 -19.94 -9.74 11.02
CA LEU A 125 -21.09 -9.14 11.73
C LEU A 125 -21.22 -9.65 13.19
N SER A 126 -20.54 -10.74 13.55
CA SER A 126 -20.56 -11.38 14.87
C SER A 126 -19.33 -11.08 15.73
N GLY A 127 -18.41 -10.21 15.28
CA GLY A 127 -17.29 -9.71 16.11
C GLY A 127 -16.12 -10.68 16.38
N THR A 128 -16.20 -11.94 15.95
CA THR A 128 -15.10 -12.91 16.08
C THR A 128 -14.14 -12.83 14.90
N PHE A 129 -12.90 -12.38 15.17
CA PHE A 129 -11.81 -12.40 14.20
C PHE A 129 -11.32 -13.84 13.96
N VAL A 130 -11.57 -14.37 12.76
CA VAL A 130 -11.12 -15.72 12.34
C VAL A 130 -9.92 -15.58 11.41
N GLY A 131 -8.78 -15.11 11.92
CA GLY A 131 -7.50 -15.02 11.21
C GLY A 131 -6.37 -15.66 11.99
N THR A 132 -5.38 -16.25 11.31
CA THR A 132 -4.14 -16.66 11.97
C THR A 132 -3.33 -15.39 12.23
N ILE A 133 -3.22 -15.00 13.49
CA ILE A 133 -2.58 -13.76 13.94
C ILE A 133 -1.09 -13.79 13.51
N GLY A 134 -0.54 -12.65 13.09
CA GLY A 134 0.87 -12.49 12.75
C GLY A 134 1.26 -12.70 11.28
N TYR A 135 0.49 -13.47 10.49
CA TYR A 135 0.76 -13.65 9.05
C TYR A 135 0.03 -12.64 8.17
N MET A 136 -1.13 -12.16 8.62
CA MET A 136 -1.96 -11.21 7.88
C MET A 136 -1.37 -9.79 7.98
N PRO A 137 -1.16 -9.09 6.85
CA PRO A 137 -0.64 -7.74 6.87
C PRO A 137 -1.70 -6.71 7.31
N PRO A 138 -1.29 -5.53 7.82
CA PRO A 138 -2.21 -4.54 8.38
C PRO A 138 -3.29 -4.04 7.43
N GLU A 139 -2.99 -3.89 6.14
CA GLU A 139 -3.97 -3.48 5.13
C GLU A 139 -5.07 -4.52 4.91
N GLN A 140 -4.75 -5.80 5.07
CA GLN A 140 -5.71 -6.90 4.92
C GLN A 140 -6.68 -6.98 6.09
N LEU A 141 -6.24 -6.58 7.29
CA LEU A 141 -7.14 -6.36 8.43
C LEU A 141 -8.17 -5.26 8.17
N ARG A 142 -7.89 -4.34 7.23
CA ARG A 142 -8.80 -3.27 6.79
C ARG A 142 -9.64 -3.66 5.57
N GLY A 143 -9.57 -4.93 5.15
CA GLY A 143 -10.28 -5.44 3.97
C GLY A 143 -9.63 -5.03 2.64
N GLN A 144 -8.39 -4.53 2.64
CA GLN A 144 -7.63 -4.19 1.44
C GLN A 144 -6.59 -5.28 1.15
N ALA A 145 -6.38 -5.61 -0.12
CA ALA A 145 -5.36 -6.59 -0.49
C ALA A 145 -4.62 -6.10 -1.74
N TYR A 146 -3.29 -6.13 -1.67
CA TYR A 146 -2.37 -5.81 -2.76
C TYR A 146 -1.44 -6.99 -3.03
N TYR A 147 -0.67 -6.94 -4.11
CA TYR A 147 0.41 -7.91 -4.35
C TYR A 147 1.41 -7.93 -3.18
N ALA A 148 1.70 -6.75 -2.63
CA ALA A 148 2.55 -6.57 -1.44
C ALA A 148 1.98 -7.23 -0.17
N SER A 149 0.68 -7.54 -0.12
CA SER A 149 0.04 -8.23 1.01
C SER A 149 0.44 -9.71 1.05
N ASP A 150 0.47 -10.38 -0.11
CA ASP A 150 0.99 -11.74 -0.23
C ASP A 150 2.48 -11.79 0.14
N LEU A 151 3.25 -10.77 -0.25
CA LEU A 151 4.68 -10.70 0.05
C LEU A 151 4.97 -10.60 1.55
N TYR A 152 4.23 -9.77 2.28
CA TYR A 152 4.35 -9.73 3.75
C TYR A 152 4.04 -11.08 4.38
N SER A 153 2.95 -11.71 3.93
CA SER A 153 2.52 -13.02 4.42
C SER A 153 3.59 -14.11 4.18
N LEU A 154 4.28 -14.04 3.03
CA LEU A 154 5.47 -14.84 2.76
C LEU A 154 6.60 -14.50 3.75
N GLY A 155 6.94 -13.23 3.95
CA GLY A 155 7.96 -12.81 4.92
C GLY A 155 7.71 -13.37 6.32
N ALA A 156 6.47 -13.28 6.80
CA ALA A 156 6.04 -13.79 8.10
C ALA A 156 6.16 -15.32 8.17
N THR A 157 5.81 -16.02 7.08
CA THR A 157 6.03 -17.47 6.94
C THR A 157 7.51 -17.83 7.04
N LEU A 158 8.39 -17.10 6.35
CA LEU A 158 9.83 -17.36 6.38
C LEU A 158 10.43 -17.10 7.76
N LEU A 159 9.96 -16.06 8.47
CA LEU A 159 10.36 -15.84 9.87
C LEU A 159 9.94 -16.98 10.78
N TYR A 160 8.75 -17.53 10.61
CA TYR A 160 8.33 -18.72 11.35
C TYR A 160 9.28 -19.90 11.10
N LEU A 161 9.73 -20.10 9.86
CA LEU A 161 10.70 -21.17 9.55
C LEU A 161 12.06 -20.94 10.21
N LEU A 162 12.51 -19.69 10.32
CA LEU A 162 13.81 -19.33 10.87
C LEU A 162 13.84 -19.29 12.40
N THR A 163 12.71 -18.95 13.03
CA THR A 163 12.61 -18.75 14.48
C THR A 163 11.89 -19.87 15.20
N HIS A 164 11.10 -20.67 14.48
CA HIS A 164 10.17 -21.68 15.01
C HIS A 164 9.11 -21.11 15.95
N ARG A 165 8.88 -19.79 15.86
CA ARG A 165 7.93 -19.04 16.67
C ARG A 165 6.94 -18.33 15.76
N SER A 166 5.70 -18.24 16.20
CA SER A 166 4.69 -17.51 15.45
C SER A 166 5.07 -16.02 15.35
N PRO A 167 4.86 -15.34 14.21
CA PRO A 167 5.28 -13.95 14.03
C PRO A 167 4.72 -12.95 15.06
N ASP A 168 3.55 -13.26 15.63
CA ASP A 168 2.90 -12.49 16.69
C ASP A 168 3.59 -12.61 18.07
N GLU A 169 4.38 -13.65 18.28
CA GLU A 169 5.18 -13.84 19.49
C GLU A 169 6.54 -13.11 19.44
N LEU A 170 6.93 -12.64 18.24
CA LEU A 170 8.19 -11.95 18.04
C LEU A 170 8.10 -10.51 18.55
N PRO A 171 9.22 -9.92 19.02
CA PRO A 171 9.24 -8.51 19.42
C PRO A 171 8.77 -7.61 18.29
N GLN A 172 8.00 -6.57 18.63
CA GLN A 172 7.52 -5.59 17.66
C GLN A 172 7.89 -4.17 18.08
N LYS A 173 8.27 -3.35 17.12
CA LYS A 173 8.58 -1.93 17.31
C LYS A 173 7.94 -1.13 16.18
N ARG A 174 7.08 -0.16 16.53
CA ARG A 174 6.36 0.69 15.57
C ARG A 174 5.61 -0.15 14.51
N MET A 175 4.86 -1.17 14.95
CA MET A 175 4.12 -2.11 14.10
C MET A 175 4.97 -2.99 13.17
N LYS A 176 6.31 -2.89 13.23
CA LYS A 176 7.23 -3.75 12.49
C LYS A 176 7.78 -4.84 13.41
N ILE A 177 7.93 -6.04 12.88
CA ILE A 177 8.55 -7.17 13.60
C ILE A 177 10.06 -6.89 13.72
N ASP A 178 10.57 -6.85 14.96
CA ASP A 178 11.99 -6.71 15.27
C ASP A 178 12.63 -8.09 15.42
N PHE A 179 12.83 -8.75 14.27
CA PHE A 179 13.31 -10.14 14.22
C PHE A 179 14.83 -10.27 14.22
N ARG A 180 15.60 -9.19 14.01
CA ARG A 180 17.06 -9.25 13.81
C ARG A 180 17.79 -9.94 14.97
N SER A 181 17.32 -9.74 16.20
CA SER A 181 17.87 -10.37 17.41
C SER A 181 17.48 -11.85 17.57
N CYS A 182 16.48 -12.31 16.83
CA CYS A 182 15.88 -13.63 16.95
C CYS A 182 16.37 -14.64 15.89
N VAL A 183 17.13 -14.19 14.88
CA VAL A 183 17.59 -15.04 13.77
C VAL A 183 19.12 -14.95 13.58
N LYS A 184 19.71 -16.02 13.06
CA LYS A 184 21.13 -16.07 12.65
C LYS A 184 21.20 -16.43 11.17
N ILE A 185 21.20 -15.42 10.31
CA ILE A 185 21.20 -15.53 8.86
C ILE A 185 22.16 -14.49 8.23
N SER A 186 22.42 -14.62 6.94
CA SER A 186 23.25 -13.66 6.20
C SER A 186 22.67 -12.23 6.26
N PRO A 187 23.52 -11.18 6.32
CA PRO A 187 23.06 -9.79 6.33
C PRO A 187 22.17 -9.43 5.14
N GLU A 188 22.46 -9.99 3.96
CA GLU A 188 21.70 -9.77 2.73
C GLU A 188 20.27 -10.30 2.88
N PHE A 189 20.12 -11.50 3.44
CA PHE A 189 18.79 -12.08 3.65
C PHE A 189 18.01 -11.37 4.74
N MET A 190 18.71 -10.92 5.79
CA MET A 190 18.12 -10.10 6.85
C MET A 190 17.56 -8.80 6.27
N ASN A 191 18.35 -8.08 5.48
CA ASN A 191 17.92 -6.85 4.83
C ASN A 191 16.77 -7.08 3.83
N TRP A 192 16.75 -8.22 3.13
CA TRP A 192 15.63 -8.60 2.27
C TRP A 192 14.34 -8.84 3.08
N LEU A 193 14.43 -9.56 4.21
CA LEU A 193 13.31 -9.77 5.12
C LEU A 193 12.81 -8.46 5.74
N ASP A 194 13.70 -7.51 6.02
CA ASP A 194 13.31 -6.18 6.52
C ASP A 194 12.39 -5.45 5.56
N VAL A 195 12.68 -5.49 4.25
CA VAL A 195 11.87 -4.82 3.22
C VAL A 195 10.54 -5.52 3.03
N ILE A 196 10.53 -6.86 2.95
CA ILE A 196 9.29 -7.60 2.69
C ILE A 196 8.30 -7.54 3.88
N LEU A 197 8.81 -7.28 5.08
CA LEU A 197 8.03 -7.16 6.32
C LEU A 197 7.73 -5.71 6.73
N GLU A 198 7.94 -4.72 5.87
CA GLU A 198 7.55 -3.35 6.19
C GLU A 198 6.05 -3.26 6.51
N PRO A 199 5.60 -2.55 7.56
CA PRO A 199 4.17 -2.49 7.88
C PRO A 199 3.34 -1.77 6.81
N ILE A 200 3.95 -0.78 6.16
CA ILE A 200 3.36 0.02 5.08
C ILE A 200 3.61 -0.70 3.75
N TRP A 201 2.56 -1.00 2.99
CA TRP A 201 2.67 -1.84 1.79
C TRP A 201 3.44 -1.13 0.66
N GLU A 202 3.41 0.20 0.61
CA GLU A 202 4.17 1.04 -0.34
C GLU A 202 5.69 0.96 -0.13
N ASP A 203 6.13 0.67 1.10
CA ASP A 203 7.55 0.55 1.47
C ASP A 203 8.10 -0.88 1.22
N ARG A 204 7.22 -1.85 0.87
CA ARG A 204 7.61 -3.21 0.49
C ARG A 204 7.99 -3.30 -0.99
N PHE A 205 8.44 -4.49 -1.40
CA PHE A 205 8.47 -4.85 -2.82
C PHE A 205 7.07 -4.76 -3.44
N GLN A 206 6.95 -4.13 -4.61
CA GLN A 206 5.67 -3.93 -5.29
C GLN A 206 5.27 -5.09 -6.22
N SER A 207 6.15 -6.07 -6.41
CA SER A 207 5.86 -7.28 -7.18
C SER A 207 6.70 -8.47 -6.71
N ALA A 208 6.19 -9.68 -6.92
CA ALA A 208 6.94 -10.91 -6.62
C ALA A 208 8.24 -11.00 -7.42
N THR A 209 8.24 -10.55 -8.69
CA THR A 209 9.43 -10.49 -9.54
C THR A 209 10.49 -9.55 -8.97
N ALA A 210 10.10 -8.37 -8.44
CA ALA A 210 11.05 -7.46 -7.80
C ALA A 210 11.70 -8.09 -6.56
N ALA A 211 10.90 -8.73 -5.71
CA ALA A 211 11.41 -9.42 -4.53
C ALA A 211 12.35 -10.58 -4.92
N LEU A 212 12.00 -11.36 -5.96
CA LEU A 212 12.80 -12.48 -6.46
C LEU A 212 14.15 -12.04 -7.01
N ASN A 213 14.19 -10.94 -7.77
CA ASN A 213 15.42 -10.40 -8.33
C ASN A 213 16.42 -9.99 -7.24
N VAL A 214 15.95 -9.31 -6.18
CA VAL A 214 16.81 -8.91 -5.06
C VAL A 214 17.28 -10.13 -4.27
N LEU A 215 16.42 -11.14 -4.08
CA LEU A 215 16.77 -12.36 -3.36
C LEU A 215 17.82 -13.20 -4.10
N SER A 216 17.75 -13.24 -5.43
CA SER A 216 18.58 -14.13 -6.26
C SER A 216 19.94 -13.52 -6.64
N ASN A 217 20.03 -12.20 -6.78
CA ASN A 217 21.20 -11.58 -7.41
C ASN A 217 22.41 -11.31 -6.49
N ASN A 218 22.41 -11.72 -5.20
CA ASN A 218 23.49 -11.43 -4.23
C ASN A 218 23.98 -9.96 -4.29
N SER A 219 23.16 -9.06 -4.81
CA SER A 219 23.51 -7.66 -4.98
C SER A 219 23.39 -7.09 -3.59
N GLU A 220 24.49 -6.54 -3.08
CA GLU A 220 24.49 -5.72 -1.87
C GLU A 220 23.16 -4.98 -1.81
N ILE A 221 22.41 -5.14 -0.72
CA ILE A 221 21.45 -4.10 -0.38
C ILE A 221 22.35 -2.91 -0.08
N ILE A 222 22.60 -2.15 -1.14
CA ILE A 222 23.32 -0.90 -1.12
C ILE A 222 22.44 0.01 -0.27
N TYR A 223 22.64 -0.06 1.05
CA TYR A 223 22.54 1.13 1.88
C TYR A 223 23.71 2.02 1.49
N SER A 224 23.74 2.50 0.25
CA SER A 224 24.57 3.64 0.00
C SER A 224 23.90 4.77 0.76
N ALA A 225 24.69 5.41 1.61
CA ALA A 225 24.41 6.73 2.16
C ALA A 225 24.22 7.81 1.06
N SER A 226 24.00 7.41 -0.19
CA SER A 226 23.82 8.21 -1.40
C SER A 226 22.79 7.62 -2.39
N SER A 227 22.04 6.56 -2.05
CA SER A 227 20.91 6.05 -2.85
C SER A 227 19.64 6.12 -2.04
N SER A 228 19.06 7.33 -1.97
CA SER A 228 17.62 7.42 -2.13
C SER A 228 17.22 6.51 -3.28
N VAL A 229 16.31 5.58 -3.04
CA VAL A 229 15.46 5.04 -4.10
C VAL A 229 15.14 6.22 -5.01
N LYS A 230 15.68 6.23 -6.23
CA LYS A 230 15.17 7.14 -7.26
C LYS A 230 13.80 6.59 -7.62
N TYR A 231 12.82 6.89 -6.77
CA TYR A 231 11.59 7.40 -7.32
C TYR A 231 12.05 8.51 -8.26
N SER A 232 11.72 8.40 -9.55
CA SER A 232 11.66 9.60 -10.36
C SER A 232 10.51 10.45 -9.80
N HIS A 233 10.72 11.03 -8.62
CA HIS A 233 10.27 12.38 -8.37
C HIS A 233 11.21 13.29 -9.14
N GLN A 234 11.33 13.09 -10.46
CA GLN A 234 11.62 14.23 -11.30
C GLN A 234 10.52 15.21 -10.96
N LYS A 235 10.94 16.34 -10.40
CA LYS A 235 10.12 17.54 -10.32
C LYS A 235 9.37 17.61 -11.66
N PRO A 236 8.02 17.54 -11.67
CA PRO A 236 7.25 17.57 -12.90
C PRO A 236 7.79 18.71 -13.77
N GLU A 237 7.94 18.48 -15.07
CA GLU A 237 8.56 19.46 -15.95
C GLU A 237 7.80 20.80 -15.82
N GLY A 238 8.52 21.86 -15.45
CA GLY A 238 7.93 23.18 -15.16
C GLY A 238 7.46 23.43 -13.71
N SER A 239 7.47 22.43 -12.82
CA SER A 239 7.21 22.67 -11.39
C SER A 239 8.32 23.54 -10.80
N LYS A 240 7.96 24.50 -9.97
CA LYS A 240 8.89 25.39 -9.27
C LYS A 240 9.04 25.05 -7.77
N VAL A 241 8.25 24.11 -7.24
CA VAL A 241 8.25 23.68 -5.84
C VAL A 241 9.65 23.19 -5.42
N THR A 242 10.17 23.68 -4.30
CA THR A 242 11.46 23.23 -3.74
C THR A 242 11.26 22.47 -2.44
N LEU A 243 11.98 21.36 -2.29
CA LEU A 243 11.97 20.53 -1.10
C LEU A 243 13.34 20.62 -0.44
N LYS A 244 13.41 21.05 0.83
CA LYS A 244 14.64 21.05 1.63
C LYS A 244 14.45 20.13 2.83
N LYS A 245 15.22 19.04 2.87
CA LYS A 245 15.21 18.09 3.98
C LYS A 245 16.35 18.41 4.95
N THR A 246 16.03 18.58 6.22
CA THR A 246 16.99 18.66 7.34
C THR A 246 16.82 17.43 8.25
N SER A 247 17.78 17.19 9.15
CA SER A 247 17.74 16.05 10.09
C SER A 247 16.48 16.00 10.96
N THR A 248 15.81 17.14 11.15
CA THR A 248 14.66 17.30 12.07
C THR A 248 13.40 17.86 11.41
N SER A 249 13.45 18.24 10.12
CA SER A 249 12.28 18.80 9.42
C SER A 249 12.33 18.62 7.91
N LEU A 250 11.15 18.52 7.28
CA LEU A 250 10.98 18.66 5.84
C LEU A 250 10.37 20.03 5.56
N ILE A 251 11.05 20.84 4.74
CA ILE A 251 10.57 22.16 4.31
C ILE A 251 10.12 22.03 2.86
N ILE A 252 8.85 22.36 2.61
CA ILE A 252 8.25 22.42 1.28
C ILE A 252 8.00 23.89 0.96
N ASP A 253 8.70 24.43 -0.02
CA ASP A 253 8.48 25.78 -0.52
C ASP A 253 7.66 25.68 -1.81
N ILE A 254 6.41 26.12 -1.75
CA ILE A 254 5.52 26.20 -2.92
C ILE A 254 5.57 27.64 -3.43
N PRO A 255 6.20 27.91 -4.59
CA PRO A 255 6.27 29.25 -5.15
C PRO A 255 4.90 29.66 -5.69
N SER A 256 4.66 30.97 -5.75
CA SER A 256 3.39 31.51 -6.20
C SER A 256 3.08 31.13 -7.66
N PRO A 257 1.79 30.99 -8.02
CA PRO A 257 1.37 30.45 -9.32
C PRO A 257 1.83 31.24 -10.56
N LEU A 258 2.25 32.51 -10.43
CA LEU A 258 2.74 33.32 -11.56
C LEU A 258 4.27 33.49 -11.64
N GLY A 259 5.04 33.03 -10.64
CA GLY A 259 6.48 33.22 -10.58
C GLY A 259 6.93 34.69 -10.41
N GLU A 260 8.25 34.90 -10.38
CA GLU A 260 8.92 36.17 -10.01
C GLU A 260 8.81 37.32 -11.06
N LYS A 261 7.78 37.35 -11.92
CA LYS A 261 7.62 38.39 -12.95
C LYS A 261 6.49 39.37 -12.60
N PRO A 262 6.75 40.42 -11.78
CA PRO A 262 5.74 41.39 -11.37
C PRO A 262 5.13 42.19 -12.54
N GLU A 263 5.79 42.22 -13.69
CA GLU A 263 5.32 42.91 -14.90
C GLU A 263 4.05 42.27 -15.49
N ILE A 264 3.91 40.93 -15.42
CA ILE A 264 2.76 40.22 -16.00
C ILE A 264 1.49 40.48 -15.17
N ALA A 265 1.64 40.57 -13.85
CA ALA A 265 0.58 41.01 -12.96
C ALA A 265 0.05 42.38 -13.40
N LEU A 266 0.93 43.37 -13.58
CA LEU A 266 0.53 44.73 -14.02
C LEU A 266 -0.28 44.73 -15.32
N PHE A 267 0.08 43.90 -16.31
CA PHE A 267 -0.67 43.78 -17.56
C PHE A 267 -2.07 43.15 -17.39
N ILE A 268 -2.23 42.18 -16.49
CA ILE A 268 -3.54 41.58 -16.19
C ILE A 268 -4.43 42.57 -15.39
N PHE A 269 -3.83 43.41 -14.54
CA PHE A 269 -4.56 44.31 -13.64
C PHE A 269 -4.95 45.66 -14.26
N MET A 270 -4.17 46.17 -15.22
CA MET A 270 -4.44 47.46 -15.87
C MET A 270 -5.86 47.60 -16.43
N PRO A 271 -6.43 46.61 -17.14
CA PRO A 271 -7.80 46.69 -17.66
C PRO A 271 -8.86 46.78 -16.56
N PHE A 272 -8.67 46.06 -15.45
CA PHE A 272 -9.61 46.09 -14.32
C PHE A 272 -9.57 47.42 -13.58
N LEU A 273 -8.37 47.96 -13.34
CA LEU A 273 -8.18 49.30 -12.76
C LEU A 273 -8.84 50.38 -13.63
N LEU A 274 -8.66 50.30 -14.95
CA LEU A 274 -9.30 51.21 -15.91
C LEU A 274 -10.83 51.04 -15.94
N PHE A 275 -11.33 49.81 -15.84
CA PHE A 275 -12.76 49.54 -15.79
C PHE A 275 -13.42 50.09 -14.53
N PHE A 276 -12.82 49.86 -13.35
CA PHE A 276 -13.37 50.38 -12.09
C PHE A 276 -13.22 51.91 -11.98
N SER A 277 -12.14 52.49 -12.52
CA SER A 277 -12.00 53.96 -12.57
C SER A 277 -13.02 54.58 -13.53
N TYR A 278 -13.32 53.93 -14.66
CA TYR A 278 -14.39 54.33 -15.57
C TYR A 278 -15.77 54.21 -14.91
N LEU A 279 -16.04 53.12 -14.19
CA LEU A 279 -17.31 52.92 -13.48
C LEU A 279 -17.49 53.96 -12.37
N TYR A 280 -16.42 54.31 -11.65
CA TYR A 280 -16.43 55.38 -10.65
C TYR A 280 -16.68 56.74 -11.30
N TRP A 281 -16.00 57.06 -12.40
CA TRP A 281 -16.23 58.29 -13.16
C TRP A 281 -17.68 58.38 -13.64
N TYR A 282 -18.21 57.31 -14.26
CA TYR A 282 -19.59 57.24 -14.71
C TYR A 282 -20.58 57.42 -13.55
N ALA A 283 -20.36 56.75 -12.42
CA ALA A 283 -21.19 56.91 -11.22
C ALA A 283 -21.14 58.35 -10.67
N SER A 284 -19.96 58.97 -10.65
CA SER A 284 -19.79 60.35 -10.18
C SER A 284 -20.47 61.38 -11.10
N VAL A 285 -20.51 61.14 -12.41
CA VAL A 285 -21.19 62.00 -13.40
C VAL A 285 -22.70 61.78 -13.40
N SER A 286 -23.15 60.53 -13.16
CA SER A 286 -24.57 60.16 -13.21
C SER A 286 -25.33 60.50 -11.92
N TYR A 287 -24.65 60.52 -10.77
CA TYR A 287 -25.27 60.72 -9.46
C TYR A 287 -24.81 62.01 -8.80
N LEU A 288 -25.45 63.13 -9.18
CA LEU A 288 -25.31 64.41 -8.48
C LEU A 288 -25.96 64.43 -7.08
N LEU A 289 -26.52 63.30 -6.59
CA LEU A 289 -27.35 63.24 -5.38
C LEU A 289 -26.87 62.23 -4.32
N ILE A 290 -25.76 61.53 -4.53
CA ILE A 290 -25.20 60.60 -3.54
C ILE A 290 -23.96 61.23 -2.92
N ASN A 291 -23.89 61.21 -1.59
CA ASN A 291 -22.78 61.79 -0.85
C ASN A 291 -21.45 61.17 -1.31
N PRO A 292 -20.47 61.97 -1.76
CA PRO A 292 -19.21 61.47 -2.31
C PRO A 292 -18.44 60.57 -1.32
N ILE A 293 -18.64 60.78 -0.02
CA ILE A 293 -18.03 59.96 1.05
C ILE A 293 -18.61 58.53 1.02
N ILE A 294 -19.91 58.37 0.79
CA ILE A 294 -20.57 57.05 0.75
C ILE A 294 -20.11 56.27 -0.49
N MET A 295 -19.97 56.95 -1.62
CA MET A 295 -19.43 56.36 -2.85
C MET A 295 -17.97 55.89 -2.66
N TRP A 296 -17.13 56.72 -2.03
CA TRP A 296 -15.74 56.37 -1.72
C TRP A 296 -15.62 55.20 -0.73
N LEU A 297 -16.51 55.12 0.27
CA LEU A 297 -16.57 53.98 1.20
C LEU A 297 -16.98 52.69 0.48
N PHE A 298 -17.96 52.74 -0.42
CA PHE A 298 -18.37 51.56 -1.19
C PHE A 298 -17.28 51.07 -2.14
N THR A 299 -16.58 51.99 -2.83
CA THR A 299 -15.49 51.59 -3.73
C THR A 299 -14.30 51.05 -2.96
N SER A 300 -13.90 51.66 -1.84
CA SER A 300 -12.84 51.11 -1.00
C SER A 300 -13.19 49.75 -0.39
N LEU A 301 -14.44 49.53 0.04
CA LEU A 301 -14.87 48.24 0.60
C LEU A 301 -14.79 47.08 -0.41
N ILE A 302 -14.94 47.35 -1.71
CA ILE A 302 -14.87 46.30 -2.74
C ILE A 302 -13.44 46.18 -3.30
N VAL A 303 -12.79 47.31 -3.56
CA VAL A 303 -11.48 47.35 -4.22
C VAL A 303 -10.37 46.93 -3.27
N THR A 304 -10.41 47.35 -2.00
CA THR A 304 -9.35 47.05 -1.04
C THR A 304 -9.23 45.55 -0.73
N PRO A 305 -10.31 44.80 -0.41
CA PRO A 305 -10.20 43.36 -0.19
C PRO A 305 -9.77 42.60 -1.43
N PHE A 306 -10.16 43.06 -2.62
CA PHE A 306 -9.73 42.46 -3.88
C PHE A 306 -8.23 42.68 -4.13
N ILE A 307 -7.72 43.88 -3.88
CA ILE A 307 -6.27 44.17 -3.91
C ILE A 307 -5.53 43.33 -2.87
N CYS A 308 -6.05 43.20 -1.65
CA CYS A 308 -5.41 42.41 -0.60
C CYS A 308 -5.41 40.91 -0.90
N TYR A 309 -6.54 40.36 -1.37
CA TYR A 309 -6.67 38.96 -1.76
C TYR A 309 -5.73 38.62 -2.91
N THR A 310 -5.62 39.51 -3.90
CA THR A 310 -4.72 39.31 -5.04
C THR A 310 -3.26 39.44 -4.60
N PHE A 311 -2.90 40.43 -3.78
CA PHE A 311 -1.55 40.54 -3.24
C PHE A 311 -1.14 39.28 -2.46
N PHE A 312 -2.06 38.73 -1.66
CA PHE A 312 -1.86 37.46 -0.97
C PHE A 312 -1.73 36.29 -1.95
N TYR A 313 -2.61 36.17 -2.95
CA TYR A 313 -2.57 35.06 -3.91
C TYR A 313 -1.31 35.05 -4.80
N PHE A 314 -0.82 36.22 -5.21
CA PHE A 314 0.30 36.34 -6.16
C PHE A 314 1.68 36.39 -5.51
N TYR A 315 1.79 36.87 -4.27
CA TYR A 315 3.08 37.04 -3.59
C TYR A 315 3.31 36.10 -2.40
N HIS A 316 2.31 35.33 -1.97
CA HIS A 316 2.49 34.42 -0.85
C HIS A 316 3.29 33.18 -1.26
N ILE A 317 4.47 33.04 -0.67
CA ILE A 317 5.24 31.79 -0.69
C ILE A 317 4.73 30.95 0.47
N THR A 318 4.22 29.77 0.18
CA THR A 318 3.76 28.87 1.24
C THR A 318 4.93 28.02 1.71
N HIS A 319 5.41 28.28 2.93
CA HIS A 319 6.44 27.49 3.60
C HIS A 319 5.78 26.48 4.52
N VAL A 320 5.77 25.22 4.13
CA VAL A 320 5.28 24.13 4.98
C VAL A 320 6.48 23.48 5.65
N LYS A 321 6.63 23.69 6.96
CA LYS A 321 7.67 23.03 7.77
C LYS A 321 7.04 21.90 8.57
N ILE A 322 7.40 20.67 8.22
CA ILE A 322 6.90 19.47 8.86
C ILE A 322 7.96 18.96 9.83
N HIS A 323 7.65 18.97 11.12
CA HIS A 323 8.51 18.44 12.17
C HIS A 323 8.21 16.96 12.46
N GLN A 324 9.24 16.16 12.75
CA GLN A 324 9.08 14.72 13.06
C GLN A 324 8.13 14.43 14.23
N ASN A 325 7.94 15.39 15.15
CA ASN A 325 7.13 15.23 16.35
C ASN A 325 5.64 15.64 16.16
N GLN A 326 5.25 16.10 14.97
CA GLN A 326 3.88 16.57 14.72
C GLN A 326 2.94 15.50 14.17
N PHE A 327 3.42 14.26 14.00
CA PHE A 327 2.57 13.11 13.72
C PHE A 327 2.35 12.30 15.01
N PHE A 328 1.34 12.71 15.77
CA PHE A 328 0.60 11.78 16.62
C PHE A 328 -0.60 11.33 15.80
N ILE A 329 -0.59 10.09 15.33
CA ILE A 329 -1.81 9.44 14.86
C ILE A 329 -2.37 8.75 16.11
N ASN A 330 -3.39 9.35 16.72
CA ASN A 330 -4.18 8.72 17.79
C ASN A 330 -4.95 7.50 17.25
#